data_AF-A0A373M062-F1
#
_entry.id   AF-A0A373M062-F1
#
_cell.length_a   1.000
_cell.length_b   1.000
_cell.length_c   1.000
_cell.angle_alpha   90.00
_cell.angle_beta   90.00
_cell.angle_gamma   90.00
#
_symmetry.space_group_name_H-M   'P 1'
#
loop_
_entity.id
_entity.type
_entity.pdbx_description
1 polymer ?
#
loop_
_entity_poly.entity_id
_entity_poly.type
_entity_poly.pdbx_seq_one_letter_code
_entity_poly.pdbx_strand_id
1 'polypeptide(L)'
;MENELKNLVRERIWFLEQVRRKAEKSVMISNGGNFICRKVRGAFQYYLNGGYVKKSEKDKLRMLAKDRYYKKLLPILNAKIEAGRQAVEFFSDSELEDVYSQMHEGKQVLFTPDFIPIEQRVKMFENEDYAAKTMDEEVTGEYFTANGERVRSKSEIIIADHLRRYGVVYKYEKPLELTVHGRRVTFYPDFTVMNSRTGRIYYLEHFGMMDNEDYYNAVLRKLDAFEMNQLLIGRDVLLLHESSSAPLNTRVLDCYIQEYLV
;
A
#
# COMPACT_ATOMS: atom_id res chain seq x y z
N MET A 1 -4.59 1.29 0.32
CA MET A 1 -5.99 1.15 -0.13
C MET A 1 -6.22 1.80 -1.50
N GLU A 2 -6.05 3.12 -1.69
CA GLU A 2 -6.25 3.77 -3.01
C GLU A 2 -5.39 3.14 -4.11
N ASN A 3 -4.06 3.08 -3.91
CA ASN A 3 -3.13 2.47 -4.88
C ASN A 3 -3.42 0.98 -5.14
N GLU A 4 -3.81 0.21 -4.12
CA GLU A 4 -4.17 -1.20 -4.27
C GLU A 4 -5.45 -1.37 -5.09
N LEU A 5 -6.48 -0.57 -4.82
CA LEU A 5 -7.72 -0.56 -5.59
C LEU A 5 -7.46 -0.16 -7.04
N LYS A 6 -6.70 0.91 -7.28
CA LYS A 6 -6.30 1.34 -8.62
C LYS A 6 -5.54 0.23 -9.35
N ASN A 7 -4.62 -0.47 -8.68
CA ASN A 7 -3.87 -1.56 -9.28
C ASN A 7 -4.76 -2.76 -9.64
N LEU A 8 -5.65 -3.19 -8.73
CA LEU A 8 -6.61 -4.27 -9.00
C LEU A 8 -7.53 -3.94 -10.18
N VAL A 9 -8.01 -2.70 -10.27
CA VAL A 9 -8.85 -2.26 -11.39
C VAL A 9 -8.05 -2.23 -12.69
N ARG A 10 -6.80 -1.73 -12.68
CA ARG A 10 -5.90 -1.72 -13.85
C ARG A 10 -5.60 -3.13 -14.36
N GLU A 11 -5.30 -4.08 -13.47
CA GLU A 11 -5.10 -5.49 -13.84
C GLU A 11 -6.36 -6.08 -14.49
N ARG A 12 -7.53 -5.77 -13.92
CA ARG A 12 -8.80 -6.22 -14.47
C ARG A 12 -9.06 -5.64 -15.86
N ILE A 13 -8.82 -4.35 -16.05
CA ILE A 13 -8.93 -3.67 -17.36
C ILE A 13 -7.99 -4.33 -18.37
N TRP A 14 -6.73 -4.56 -17.98
CA TRP A 14 -5.74 -5.20 -18.84
C TRP A 14 -6.20 -6.58 -19.34
N PHE A 15 -6.74 -7.41 -18.45
CA PHE A 15 -7.29 -8.71 -18.83
C PHE A 15 -8.46 -8.57 -19.82
N LEU A 16 -9.40 -7.66 -19.54
CA LEU A 16 -10.56 -7.44 -20.43
C LEU A 16 -10.14 -6.92 -21.81
N GLU A 17 -9.11 -6.07 -21.89
CA GLU A 17 -8.50 -5.61 -23.13
C GLU A 17 -7.92 -6.77 -23.96
N GLN A 18 -7.26 -7.75 -23.33
CA GLN A 18 -6.77 -8.94 -24.03
C GLN A 18 -7.92 -9.75 -24.63
N VAL A 19 -9.01 -9.93 -23.88
CA VAL A 19 -10.21 -10.63 -24.37
C VAL A 19 -10.88 -9.83 -25.49
N ARG A 20 -10.96 -8.50 -25.39
CA ARG A 20 -11.51 -7.63 -26.44
C ARG A 20 -10.73 -7.76 -27.73
N ARG A 21 -9.40 -7.66 -27.70
CA ARG A 21 -8.54 -7.82 -28.89
C ARG A 21 -8.75 -9.17 -29.58
N LYS A 22 -8.93 -10.24 -28.80
CA LYS A 22 -9.25 -11.58 -29.34
C LYS A 22 -10.64 -11.61 -29.99
N ALA A 23 -11.62 -10.96 -29.36
CA ALA A 23 -12.98 -10.87 -29.88
C ALA A 23 -13.05 -10.09 -31.20
N GLU A 24 -12.38 -8.93 -31.29
CA GLU A 24 -12.28 -8.09 -32.49
C GLU A 24 -11.70 -8.87 -33.68
N LYS A 25 -10.57 -9.57 -33.46
CA LYS A 25 -9.96 -10.43 -34.49
C LYS A 25 -10.90 -11.53 -34.98
N SER A 26 -11.71 -12.11 -34.09
CA SER A 26 -12.65 -13.17 -34.49
C SER A 26 -13.85 -12.67 -35.28
N VAL A 27 -14.33 -11.45 -35.01
CA VAL A 27 -15.49 -10.87 -35.68
C VAL A 27 -15.14 -10.39 -37.10
N MET A 28 -13.92 -9.88 -37.31
CA MET A 28 -13.44 -9.46 -38.63
C MET A 28 -13.37 -10.58 -39.68
N ILE A 29 -13.29 -11.85 -39.26
CA ILE A 29 -13.04 -12.99 -40.16
C ILE A 29 -14.35 -13.63 -40.68
N SER A 30 -15.51 -13.35 -40.08
CA SER A 30 -16.74 -14.08 -40.44
C SER A 30 -17.59 -13.35 -41.49
N ASN A 31 -17.93 -14.04 -42.58
CA ASN A 31 -18.78 -13.53 -43.66
C ASN A 31 -20.30 -13.54 -43.33
N GLY A 32 -20.68 -13.60 -42.05
CA GLY A 32 -22.07 -13.70 -41.63
C GLY A 32 -22.74 -15.03 -41.97
N GLY A 33 -23.99 -15.21 -41.49
CA GLY A 33 -24.78 -16.43 -41.68
C GLY A 33 -25.44 -16.91 -40.37
N ASN A 34 -26.65 -17.47 -40.48
CA ASN A 34 -27.39 -18.02 -39.34
C ASN A 34 -27.55 -19.53 -39.52
N PHE A 35 -27.18 -20.29 -38.48
CA PHE A 35 -27.40 -21.73 -38.45
C PHE A 35 -28.32 -22.10 -37.29
N ILE A 36 -29.10 -23.16 -37.49
CA ILE A 36 -29.94 -23.75 -36.47
C ILE A 36 -29.33 -25.07 -35.98
N CYS A 37 -29.55 -25.38 -34.71
CA CYS A 37 -29.15 -26.63 -34.07
C CYS A 37 -30.41 -27.37 -33.62
N ARG A 38 -30.51 -28.67 -33.91
CA ARG A 38 -31.59 -29.55 -33.46
C ARG A 38 -31.00 -30.80 -32.83
N LYS A 39 -31.65 -31.30 -31.76
CA LYS A 39 -31.29 -32.58 -31.14
C LYS A 39 -32.14 -33.68 -31.75
N VAL A 40 -31.52 -34.65 -32.41
CA VAL A 40 -32.20 -35.78 -33.07
C VAL A 40 -31.55 -37.08 -32.60
N ARG A 41 -32.34 -37.99 -32.02
CA ARG A 41 -31.89 -39.31 -31.53
C ARG A 41 -30.59 -39.23 -30.69
N GLY A 42 -30.51 -38.23 -29.80
CA GLY A 42 -29.37 -38.02 -28.90
C GLY A 42 -28.20 -37.20 -29.46
N ALA A 43 -28.16 -36.92 -30.77
CA ALA A 43 -27.08 -36.15 -31.40
C ALA A 43 -27.54 -34.75 -31.84
N PHE A 44 -26.61 -33.78 -31.87
CA PHE A 44 -26.86 -32.46 -32.43
C PHE A 44 -26.64 -32.45 -33.95
N GLN A 45 -27.67 -32.05 -34.68
CA GLN A 45 -27.66 -31.80 -36.11
C GLN A 45 -27.73 -30.29 -36.37
N TYR A 46 -26.95 -29.83 -37.35
CA TYR A 46 -26.82 -28.41 -37.65
C TYR A 46 -27.25 -28.14 -39.09
N TYR A 47 -27.95 -27.03 -39.30
CA TYR A 47 -28.40 -26.62 -40.62
C TYR A 47 -28.03 -25.16 -40.88
N LEU A 48 -27.44 -24.89 -42.05
CA LEU A 48 -27.05 -23.56 -42.51
C LEU A 48 -27.85 -23.27 -43.79
N ASN A 49 -28.59 -22.15 -43.82
CA ASN A 49 -29.46 -21.78 -44.95
C ASN A 49 -30.43 -22.89 -45.40
N GLY A 50 -30.95 -23.70 -44.46
CA GLY A 50 -31.87 -24.81 -44.72
C GLY A 50 -31.18 -26.14 -45.09
N GLY A 51 -29.89 -26.15 -45.39
CA GLY A 51 -29.12 -27.36 -45.72
C GLY A 51 -28.45 -27.99 -44.50
N TYR A 52 -28.45 -29.33 -44.41
CA TYR A 52 -27.73 -30.08 -43.39
C TYR A 52 -26.21 -29.90 -43.53
N VAL A 53 -25.52 -29.59 -42.43
CA VAL A 53 -24.06 -29.39 -42.42
C VAL A 53 -23.35 -30.68 -42.02
N LYS A 54 -22.44 -31.16 -42.88
CA LYS A 54 -21.68 -32.39 -42.64
C LYS A 54 -20.60 -32.20 -41.57
N LYS A 55 -20.12 -33.32 -41.00
CA LYS A 55 -19.08 -33.30 -39.95
C LYS A 55 -17.79 -32.59 -40.40
N SER A 56 -17.39 -32.74 -41.66
CA SER A 56 -16.23 -32.08 -42.27
C SER A 56 -16.37 -30.56 -42.41
N GLU A 57 -17.59 -30.02 -42.31
CA GLU A 57 -17.88 -28.60 -42.49
C GLU A 57 -18.16 -27.88 -41.16
N LYS A 58 -17.98 -28.57 -40.02
CA LYS A 58 -18.21 -28.02 -38.68
C LYS A 58 -17.33 -26.82 -38.33
N ASP A 59 -16.19 -26.66 -39.00
CA ASP A 59 -15.32 -25.50 -38.75
C ASP A 59 -16.01 -24.18 -39.14
N LYS A 60 -16.81 -24.17 -40.22
CA LYS A 60 -17.64 -23.00 -40.58
C LYS A 60 -18.65 -22.66 -39.48
N LEU A 61 -19.30 -23.68 -38.91
CA LEU A 61 -20.23 -23.50 -37.78
C LEU A 61 -19.51 -22.97 -36.53
N ARG A 62 -18.30 -23.47 -36.25
CA ARG A 62 -17.47 -22.99 -35.13
C ARG A 62 -17.12 -21.51 -35.31
N MET A 63 -16.78 -21.09 -36.52
CA MET A 63 -16.53 -19.68 -36.82
C MET A 63 -17.77 -18.80 -36.63
N LEU A 64 -18.93 -19.22 -37.14
CA LEU A 64 -20.20 -18.49 -36.97
C LEU A 64 -20.66 -18.40 -35.52
N ALA A 65 -20.49 -19.48 -34.75
CA ALA A 65 -20.81 -19.50 -33.32
C ALA A 65 -19.90 -18.56 -32.53
N LYS A 66 -18.58 -18.57 -32.83
CA LYS A 66 -17.60 -17.65 -32.24
C LYS A 66 -17.92 -16.20 -32.57
N ASP A 67 -18.22 -15.90 -33.84
CA ASP A 67 -18.61 -14.56 -34.28
C ASP A 67 -19.82 -14.05 -33.50
N ARG A 68 -20.89 -14.83 -33.39
CA ARG A 68 -22.09 -14.44 -32.64
C ARG A 68 -21.80 -14.21 -31.16
N TYR A 69 -21.00 -15.09 -30.55
CA TYR A 69 -20.58 -14.94 -29.17
C TYR A 69 -19.81 -13.63 -28.97
N TYR A 70 -18.81 -13.36 -29.81
CA TYR A 70 -17.99 -12.17 -29.70
C TYR A 70 -18.73 -10.88 -30.03
N LYS A 71 -19.64 -10.88 -31.02
CA LYS A 71 -20.53 -9.72 -31.28
C LYS A 71 -21.39 -9.34 -30.07
N LYS A 72 -21.86 -10.32 -29.29
CA LYS A 72 -22.57 -10.05 -28.03
C LYS A 72 -21.65 -9.67 -26.89
N LEU A 73 -20.43 -10.23 -26.85
CA LEU A 73 -19.48 -9.99 -25.77
C LEU A 73 -18.80 -8.61 -25.88
N LEU A 74 -18.47 -8.16 -27.09
CA LEU A 74 -17.79 -6.89 -27.35
C LEU A 74 -18.43 -5.66 -26.67
N PRO A 75 -19.74 -5.39 -26.79
CA PRO A 75 -20.35 -4.24 -26.12
C PRO A 75 -20.25 -4.34 -24.59
N ILE A 76 -20.34 -5.55 -24.03
CA ILE A 76 -20.18 -5.80 -22.59
C ILE A 76 -18.75 -5.53 -22.15
N LEU A 77 -17.75 -5.99 -22.91
CA LEU A 77 -16.34 -5.74 -22.62
C LEU A 77 -16.04 -4.24 -22.66
N ASN A 78 -16.52 -3.53 -23.69
CA ASN A 78 -16.32 -2.09 -23.83
C ASN A 78 -16.91 -1.32 -22.65
N ALA A 79 -18.17 -1.62 -22.29
CA ALA A 79 -18.81 -0.98 -21.14
C ALA A 79 -18.05 -1.25 -19.83
N LYS A 80 -17.55 -2.47 -19.62
CA LYS A 80 -16.78 -2.81 -18.40
C LYS A 80 -15.40 -2.17 -18.36
N ILE A 81 -14.72 -2.07 -19.49
CA ILE A 81 -13.42 -1.38 -19.60
C ILE A 81 -13.61 0.10 -19.29
N GLU A 82 -14.63 0.73 -19.88
CA GLU A 82 -14.91 2.15 -19.68
C GLU A 82 -15.29 2.45 -18.23
N ALA A 83 -16.21 1.67 -17.64
CA ALA A 83 -16.56 1.81 -16.23
C ALA A 83 -15.33 1.62 -15.31
N GLY A 84 -14.42 0.71 -15.65
CA GLY A 84 -13.17 0.54 -14.92
C GLY A 84 -12.27 1.76 -15.01
N ARG A 85 -12.15 2.39 -16.19
CA ARG A 85 -11.35 3.62 -16.37
C ARG A 85 -11.94 4.77 -15.55
N GLN A 86 -13.25 4.95 -15.62
CA GLN A 86 -13.96 5.95 -14.82
C GLN A 86 -13.80 5.70 -13.31
N ALA A 87 -13.83 4.43 -12.88
CA ALA A 87 -13.58 4.11 -11.47
C ALA A 87 -12.15 4.47 -11.03
N VAL A 88 -11.13 4.25 -11.87
CA VAL A 88 -9.74 4.62 -11.54
C VAL A 88 -9.59 6.13 -11.36
N GLU A 89 -10.26 6.93 -12.21
CA GLU A 89 -10.28 8.39 -12.07
C GLU A 89 -11.07 8.83 -10.84
N PHE A 90 -12.25 8.25 -10.61
CA PHE A 90 -13.10 8.57 -9.46
C PHE A 90 -12.43 8.32 -8.11
N PHE A 91 -11.62 7.27 -8.00
CA PHE A 91 -10.84 6.98 -6.79
C PHE A 91 -9.52 7.76 -6.72
N SER A 92 -9.34 8.81 -7.52
CA SER A 92 -8.18 9.69 -7.41
C SER A 92 -8.45 10.80 -6.40
N ASP A 93 -7.58 10.91 -5.40
CA ASP A 93 -7.68 11.96 -4.39
C ASP A 93 -7.16 13.33 -4.87
N SER A 94 -6.64 13.42 -6.10
CA SER A 94 -6.06 14.66 -6.67
C SER A 94 -7.01 15.86 -6.62
N GLU A 95 -8.30 15.65 -6.89
CA GLU A 95 -9.30 16.73 -6.84
C GLU A 95 -9.55 17.21 -5.40
N LEU A 96 -9.37 16.33 -4.40
CA LEU A 96 -9.52 16.65 -2.98
C LEU A 96 -8.30 17.44 -2.48
N GLU A 97 -7.11 17.05 -2.89
CA GLU A 97 -5.85 17.74 -2.60
C GLU A 97 -5.81 19.15 -3.24
N ASP A 98 -6.35 19.29 -4.45
CA ASP A 98 -6.42 20.55 -5.18
C ASP A 98 -7.23 21.64 -4.46
N VAL A 99 -8.23 21.26 -3.66
CA VAL A 99 -9.03 22.22 -2.89
C VAL A 99 -8.15 23.07 -2.00
N TYR A 100 -7.20 22.45 -1.29
CA TYR A 100 -6.28 23.16 -0.41
C TYR A 100 -5.18 23.87 -1.19
N SER A 101 -4.59 23.21 -2.19
CA SER A 101 -3.46 23.77 -2.95
C SER A 101 -3.82 25.06 -3.71
N GLN A 102 -5.09 25.19 -4.13
CA GLN A 102 -5.61 26.38 -4.81
C GLN A 102 -6.02 27.52 -3.86
N MET A 103 -6.00 27.32 -2.54
CA MET A 103 -6.24 28.39 -1.58
C MET A 103 -5.07 29.38 -1.54
N HIS A 104 -5.37 30.65 -1.25
CA HIS A 104 -4.34 31.65 -0.99
C HIS A 104 -3.43 31.21 0.17
N GLU A 105 -2.11 31.39 0.04
CA GLU A 105 -1.11 30.96 1.03
C GLU A 105 -1.42 31.43 2.46
N GLY A 106 -1.84 32.68 2.63
CA GLY A 106 -2.24 33.23 3.93
C GLY A 106 -3.46 32.56 4.59
N LYS A 107 -4.25 31.79 3.84
CA LYS A 107 -5.34 30.95 4.38
C LYS A 107 -4.87 29.51 4.61
N GLN A 108 -3.98 29.00 3.77
CA GLN A 108 -3.39 27.67 3.94
C GLN A 108 -2.70 27.53 5.30
N VAL A 109 -2.01 28.58 5.75
CA VAL A 109 -1.33 28.59 7.07
C VAL A 109 -2.27 28.56 8.28
N LEU A 110 -3.57 28.76 8.10
CA LEU A 110 -4.53 28.85 9.21
C LEU A 110 -5.01 27.48 9.70
N PHE A 111 -4.86 26.42 8.91
CA PHE A 111 -5.31 25.09 9.27
C PHE A 111 -4.61 23.99 8.46
N THR A 112 -4.64 22.78 9.01
CA THR A 112 -4.17 21.56 8.34
C THR A 112 -5.35 20.92 7.61
N PRO A 113 -5.31 20.70 6.29
CA PRO A 113 -6.41 20.07 5.57
C PRO A 113 -6.40 18.56 5.79
N ASP A 114 -7.55 17.91 5.60
CA ASP A 114 -7.65 16.45 5.72
C ASP A 114 -6.98 15.71 4.55
N PHE A 115 -6.87 16.37 3.39
CA PHE A 115 -6.26 15.83 2.17
C PHE A 115 -5.01 16.65 1.82
N ILE A 116 -3.85 16.13 2.23
CA ILE A 116 -2.52 16.73 1.97
C ILE A 116 -1.77 15.81 1.00
N PRO A 117 -1.26 16.33 -0.13
CA PRO A 117 -0.34 15.61 -1.00
C PRO A 117 0.78 14.97 -0.20
N ILE A 118 1.12 13.73 -0.51
CA ILE A 118 2.10 12.97 0.28
C ILE A 118 3.44 13.72 0.34
N GLU A 119 3.88 14.36 -0.75
CA GLU A 119 5.12 15.14 -0.77
C GLU A 119 5.07 16.33 0.19
N GLN A 120 3.92 17.01 0.28
CA GLN A 120 3.74 18.11 1.22
C GLN A 120 3.68 17.60 2.66
N ARG A 121 3.04 16.46 2.90
CA ARG A 121 2.98 15.83 4.22
C ARG A 121 4.36 15.39 4.72
N VAL A 122 5.17 14.83 3.84
CA VAL A 122 6.57 14.47 4.11
C VAL A 122 7.38 15.72 4.45
N LYS A 123 7.24 16.81 3.66
CA LYS A 123 7.91 18.09 3.97
C LYS A 123 7.45 18.69 5.30
N MET A 124 6.15 18.66 5.60
CA MET A 124 5.61 19.14 6.87
C MET A 124 6.20 18.35 8.03
N PHE A 125 6.24 17.03 7.93
CA PHE A 125 6.85 16.17 8.93
C PHE A 125 8.35 16.41 9.07
N GLU A 126 9.09 16.50 7.97
CA GLU A 126 10.53 16.77 7.97
C GLU A 126 10.87 18.10 8.65
N ASN A 127 10.08 19.15 8.39
CA ASN A 127 10.29 20.49 8.96
C ASN A 127 9.57 20.71 10.30
N GLU A 128 8.89 19.70 10.85
CA GLU A 128 8.20 19.80 12.13
C GLU A 128 9.22 19.95 13.27
N ASP A 129 9.14 21.07 13.99
CA ASP A 129 9.86 21.26 15.25
C ASP A 129 9.24 20.42 16.36
N TYR A 130 10.07 19.81 17.19
CA TYR A 130 9.63 19.02 18.33
C TYR A 130 10.65 19.05 19.47
N ALA A 131 10.15 18.94 20.70
CA ALA A 131 11.00 18.83 21.88
C ALA A 131 11.38 17.35 22.09
N ALA A 132 12.51 16.94 21.52
CA ALA A 132 13.07 15.61 21.76
C ALA A 132 13.36 15.39 23.25
N LYS A 133 13.41 14.13 23.68
CA LYS A 133 13.78 13.80 25.06
C LYS A 133 15.17 14.36 25.37
N THR A 134 15.32 14.98 26.54
CA THR A 134 16.61 15.45 27.03
C THR A 134 17.58 14.29 27.20
N MET A 135 18.86 14.52 26.89
CA MET A 135 19.91 13.54 27.17
C MET A 135 20.19 13.54 28.68
N ASP A 136 19.90 12.41 29.34
CA ASP A 136 20.18 12.24 30.76
C ASP A 136 21.71 12.25 31.00
N GLU A 137 22.15 12.78 32.15
CA GLU A 137 23.59 12.89 32.49
C GLU A 137 24.31 11.54 32.51
N GLU A 138 23.56 10.45 32.71
CA GLU A 138 24.05 9.07 32.71
C GLU A 138 24.39 8.52 31.31
N VAL A 139 23.92 9.18 30.24
CA VAL A 139 24.28 8.85 28.85
C VAL A 139 25.69 9.38 28.57
N THR A 140 26.68 8.59 28.94
CA THR A 140 28.12 8.92 28.79
C THR A 140 28.65 8.69 27.37
N GLY A 141 27.92 7.93 26.55
CA GLY A 141 28.29 7.68 25.15
C GLY A 141 28.12 8.91 24.27
N GLU A 142 29.11 9.15 23.40
CA GLU A 142 29.06 10.13 22.32
C GLU A 142 28.80 9.40 20.99
N TYR A 143 27.54 9.03 20.77
CA TYR A 143 27.08 8.37 19.56
C TYR A 143 26.40 9.39 18.65
N PHE A 144 26.90 9.56 17.42
CA PHE A 144 26.35 10.50 16.45
C PHE A 144 25.94 9.77 15.18
N THR A 145 24.76 10.09 14.65
CA THR A 145 24.30 9.61 13.34
C THR A 145 25.04 10.32 12.22
N ALA A 146 24.92 9.82 10.98
CA ALA A 146 25.42 10.54 9.80
C ALA A 146 24.77 11.92 9.59
N ASN A 147 23.63 12.19 10.24
CA ASN A 147 22.95 13.49 10.24
C ASN A 147 23.44 14.43 11.34
N GLY A 148 24.35 13.99 12.20
CA GLY A 148 24.84 14.74 13.35
C GLY A 148 23.92 14.70 14.58
N GLU A 149 22.89 13.86 14.58
CA GLU A 149 22.02 13.67 15.74
C GLU A 149 22.75 12.84 16.80
N ARG A 150 22.73 13.29 18.05
CA ARG A 150 23.24 12.48 19.16
C ARG A 150 22.20 11.43 19.53
N VAL A 151 22.60 10.17 19.61
CA VAL A 151 21.74 9.03 19.98
C VAL A 151 22.26 8.31 21.22
N ARG A 152 21.47 7.41 21.79
CA ARG A 152 21.78 6.74 23.06
C ARG A 152 22.60 5.47 22.90
N SER A 153 22.57 4.85 21.73
CA SER A 153 23.25 3.58 21.49
C SER A 153 23.84 3.46 20.08
N LYS A 154 24.78 2.52 19.92
CA LYS A 154 25.34 2.17 18.60
C LYS A 154 24.28 1.54 17.68
N SER A 155 23.35 0.77 18.26
CA SER A 155 22.25 0.15 17.52
C SER A 155 21.33 1.22 16.93
N GLU A 156 21.08 2.33 17.64
CA GLU A 156 20.35 3.48 17.09
C GLU A 156 21.08 4.18 15.94
N ILE A 157 22.43 4.29 15.97
CA ILE A 157 23.19 4.78 14.80
C ILE A 157 22.90 3.88 13.59
N ILE A 158 23.00 2.56 13.77
CA ILE A 158 22.77 1.58 12.69
C ILE A 158 21.35 1.72 12.13
N ILE A 159 20.34 1.87 13.00
CA ILE A 159 18.94 2.05 12.58
C ILE A 159 18.77 3.35 11.79
N ALA A 160 19.27 4.47 12.32
CA ALA A 160 19.21 5.78 11.67
C ALA A 160 19.89 5.76 10.29
N ASP A 161 21.08 5.15 10.18
CA ASP A 161 21.82 5.04 8.94
C ASP A 161 21.09 4.18 7.90
N HIS A 162 20.42 3.10 8.32
CA HIS A 162 19.59 2.29 7.45
C HIS A 162 18.36 3.08 6.97
N LEU A 163 17.62 3.75 7.87
CA LEU A 163 16.49 4.61 7.49
C LEU A 163 16.92 5.66 6.45
N ARG A 164 18.06 6.34 6.70
CA ARG A 164 18.65 7.31 5.77
C ARG A 164 19.02 6.68 4.42
N ARG A 165 19.63 5.48 4.41
CA ARG A 165 20.02 4.78 3.18
C ARG A 165 18.83 4.53 2.25
N TYR A 166 17.66 4.23 2.81
CA TYR A 166 16.43 4.03 2.05
C TYR A 166 15.65 5.33 1.79
N GLY A 167 16.15 6.49 2.24
CA GLY A 167 15.47 7.77 2.08
C GLY A 167 14.21 7.92 2.95
N VAL A 168 14.12 7.18 4.07
CA VAL A 168 13.01 7.28 5.00
C VAL A 168 13.23 8.48 5.93
N VAL A 169 12.25 9.39 5.95
CA VAL A 169 12.24 10.53 6.88
C VAL A 169 11.81 10.05 8.27
N TYR A 170 12.55 10.48 9.29
CA TYR A 170 12.28 10.13 10.68
C TYR A 170 12.50 11.31 11.62
N LYS A 171 12.00 11.15 12.85
CA LYS A 171 12.23 12.02 14.00
C LYS A 171 12.72 11.16 15.16
N TYR A 172 13.93 11.42 15.64
CA TYR A 172 14.53 10.69 16.76
C TYR A 172 13.93 11.14 18.08
N GLU A 173 13.43 10.21 18.90
CA GLU A 173 12.84 10.48 20.22
C GLU A 173 11.79 11.58 20.25
N LYS A 174 10.89 11.58 19.26
CA LYS A 174 9.75 12.50 19.24
C LYS A 174 8.75 12.13 20.35
N PRO A 175 8.24 13.09 21.14
CA PRO A 175 7.29 12.80 22.21
C PRO A 175 5.97 12.27 21.65
N LEU A 176 5.46 11.24 22.31
CA LEU A 176 4.19 10.58 22.03
C LEU A 176 3.34 10.56 23.30
N GLU A 177 2.23 11.30 23.25
CA GLU A 177 1.31 11.44 24.36
C GLU A 177 0.30 10.30 24.40
N LEU A 178 0.38 9.44 25.42
CA LEU A 178 -0.51 8.29 25.60
C LEU A 178 -1.32 8.43 26.89
N THR A 179 -2.51 7.82 26.92
CA THR A 179 -3.32 7.71 28.14
C THR A 179 -3.04 6.39 28.84
N VAL A 180 -2.47 6.44 30.05
CA VAL A 180 -2.19 5.27 30.88
C VAL A 180 -2.92 5.44 32.21
N HIS A 181 -3.80 4.50 32.56
CA HIS A 181 -4.65 4.56 33.76
C HIS A 181 -5.40 5.90 33.92
N GLY A 182 -5.91 6.45 32.81
CA GLY A 182 -6.66 7.71 32.80
C GLY A 182 -5.81 8.99 32.92
N ARG A 183 -4.48 8.89 32.86
CA ARG A 183 -3.56 10.03 32.88
C ARG A 183 -2.78 10.12 31.58
N ARG A 184 -2.49 11.35 31.14
CA ARG A 184 -1.57 11.59 30.03
C ARG A 184 -0.13 11.34 30.47
N VAL A 185 0.59 10.53 29.70
CA VAL A 185 1.98 10.16 29.92
C VAL A 185 2.71 10.31 28.60
N THR A 186 3.84 11.01 28.62
CA THR A 186 4.71 11.18 27.45
C THR A 186 5.65 9.99 27.34
N PHE A 187 5.56 9.26 26.23
CA PHE A 187 6.53 8.26 25.81
C PHE A 187 7.43 8.86 24.73
N TYR A 188 8.60 8.26 24.54
CA TYR A 188 9.54 8.66 23.51
C TYR A 188 9.93 7.40 22.74
N PRO A 189 9.28 7.15 21.59
CA PRO A 189 9.73 6.12 20.68
C PRO A 189 11.09 6.47 20.09
N ASP A 190 11.96 5.47 19.94
CA ASP A 190 13.32 5.70 19.45
C ASP A 190 13.28 6.44 18.11
N PHE A 191 12.41 6.01 17.20
CA PHE A 191 12.14 6.71 15.96
C PHE A 191 10.64 6.82 15.67
N THR A 192 10.17 8.02 15.40
CA THR A 192 8.90 8.22 14.69
C THR A 192 9.24 8.33 13.20
N VAL A 193 8.75 7.41 12.39
CA VAL A 193 9.11 7.30 10.96
C VAL A 193 7.89 7.54 10.09
N MET A 194 8.06 8.22 8.95
CA MET A 194 6.98 8.40 7.98
C MET A 194 7.21 7.50 6.76
N ASN A 195 6.21 6.69 6.43
CA ASN A 195 6.17 5.96 5.18
C ASN A 195 6.02 6.95 4.02
N SER A 196 7.03 7.01 3.15
CA SER A 196 7.12 7.97 2.06
C SER A 196 6.09 7.76 0.95
N ARG A 197 5.50 6.56 0.83
CA ARG A 197 4.47 6.20 -0.16
C ARG A 197 3.05 6.52 0.26
N THR A 198 2.78 6.58 1.57
CA THR A 198 1.42 6.66 2.11
C THR A 198 1.23 7.84 3.07
N GLY A 199 2.33 8.44 3.52
CA GLY A 199 2.37 9.46 4.57
C GLY A 199 1.84 8.97 5.91
N ARG A 200 1.82 7.65 6.14
CA ARG A 200 1.49 7.04 7.43
C ARG A 200 2.68 7.12 8.38
N ILE A 201 2.39 7.39 9.66
CA ILE A 201 3.38 7.35 10.73
C ILE A 201 3.48 5.94 11.29
N TYR A 202 4.70 5.49 11.51
CA TYR A 202 5.02 4.32 12.32
C TYR A 202 5.93 4.73 13.48
N TYR A 203 5.83 4.03 14.60
CA TYR A 203 6.75 4.14 15.72
C TYR A 203 7.69 2.94 15.69
N LEU A 204 8.98 3.18 15.48
CA LEU A 204 10.00 2.14 15.48
C LEU A 204 10.72 2.16 16.83
N GLU A 205 10.61 1.04 17.56
CA GLU A 205 11.16 0.83 18.89
C GLU A 205 12.22 -0.26 18.87
N HIS A 206 13.35 0.00 19.52
CA HIS A 206 14.46 -0.91 19.63
C HIS A 206 14.69 -1.31 21.10
N PHE A 207 14.42 -2.58 21.40
CA PHE A 207 14.59 -3.13 22.74
C PHE A 207 15.96 -3.81 22.89
N GLY A 208 16.93 -3.08 23.45
CA GLY A 208 18.34 -3.48 23.48
C GLY A 208 18.79 -4.46 24.56
N MET A 209 17.96 -4.67 25.60
CA MET A 209 18.36 -5.42 26.81
C MET A 209 17.34 -6.51 27.16
N MET A 210 16.90 -7.30 26.17
CA MET A 210 15.82 -8.27 26.37
C MET A 210 16.17 -9.46 27.27
N ASP A 211 17.43 -9.62 27.64
CA ASP A 211 17.92 -10.56 28.65
C ASP A 211 17.90 -10.01 30.08
N ASN A 212 17.60 -8.71 30.27
CA ASN A 212 17.39 -8.11 31.58
C ASN A 212 15.92 -8.20 31.98
N GLU A 213 15.62 -8.92 33.06
CA GLU A 213 14.25 -9.21 33.50
C GLU A 213 13.44 -7.96 33.88
N ASP A 214 14.05 -7.02 34.60
CA ASP A 214 13.38 -5.77 35.00
C ASP A 214 13.06 -4.90 33.78
N TYR A 215 14.01 -4.81 32.85
CA TYR A 215 13.84 -4.12 31.57
C TYR A 215 12.75 -4.77 30.73
N TYR A 216 12.76 -6.09 30.60
CA TYR A 216 11.75 -6.85 29.86
C TYR A 216 10.34 -6.58 30.40
N ASN A 217 10.15 -6.60 31.72
CA ASN A 217 8.87 -6.28 32.32
C ASN A 217 8.44 -4.82 32.07
N ALA A 218 9.39 -3.88 32.00
CA ALA A 218 9.10 -2.50 31.62
C ALA A 218 8.70 -2.38 30.14
N VAL A 219 9.34 -3.14 29.24
CA VAL A 219 8.96 -3.25 27.83
C VAL A 219 7.52 -3.76 27.70
N LEU A 220 7.14 -4.82 28.41
CA LEU A 220 5.75 -5.32 28.37
C LEU A 220 4.72 -4.25 28.74
N ARG A 221 4.97 -3.50 29.83
CA ARG A 221 4.09 -2.38 30.23
C ARG A 221 4.02 -1.27 29.17
N LYS A 222 5.13 -1.01 28.47
CA LYS A 222 5.18 -0.03 27.37
C LYS A 222 4.38 -0.51 26.16
N LEU A 223 4.47 -1.80 25.81
CA LEU A 223 3.68 -2.41 24.75
C LEU A 223 2.18 -2.37 25.07
N ASP A 224 1.80 -2.74 26.30
CA ASP A 224 0.40 -2.64 26.76
C ASP A 224 -0.11 -1.18 26.64
N ALA A 225 0.71 -0.20 27.00
CA ALA A 225 0.35 1.20 26.88
C ALA A 225 0.11 1.62 25.42
N PHE A 226 0.92 1.14 24.46
CA PHE A 226 0.67 1.36 23.04
C PHE A 226 -0.67 0.75 22.60
N GLU A 227 -0.89 -0.53 22.89
CA GLU A 227 -2.08 -1.25 22.43
C GLU A 227 -3.37 -0.69 23.04
N MET A 228 -3.36 -0.33 24.33
CA MET A 228 -4.49 0.34 24.98
C MET A 228 -4.80 1.72 24.38
N ASN A 229 -3.83 2.35 23.73
CA ASN A 229 -4.00 3.61 22.99
C ASN A 229 -4.22 3.39 21.48
N GLN A 230 -4.64 2.19 21.08
CA GLN A 230 -4.92 1.83 19.68
C GLN A 230 -3.70 1.92 18.77
N LEU A 231 -2.49 1.79 19.32
CA LEU A 231 -1.25 1.63 18.56
C LEU A 231 -0.87 0.15 18.60
N LEU A 232 -1.28 -0.59 17.58
CA LEU A 232 -1.09 -2.04 17.53
C LEU A 232 0.30 -2.39 17.00
N ILE A 233 0.90 -3.40 17.63
CA ILE A 233 2.19 -3.92 17.21
C ILE A 233 2.08 -4.54 15.80
N GLY A 234 3.04 -4.23 14.93
CA GLY A 234 3.08 -4.64 13.53
C GLY A 234 2.15 -3.85 12.59
N ARG A 235 1.22 -3.05 13.13
CA ARG A 235 0.38 -2.13 12.35
C ARG A 235 0.86 -0.69 12.44
N ASP A 236 1.12 -0.22 13.66
CA ASP A 236 1.52 1.17 13.96
C ASP A 236 2.89 1.21 14.63
N VAL A 237 3.22 0.18 15.42
CA VAL A 237 4.51 0.07 16.13
C VAL A 237 5.33 -1.07 15.55
N LEU A 238 6.52 -0.77 15.04
CA LEU A 238 7.50 -1.74 14.54
C LEU A 238 8.54 -1.98 15.62
N LEU A 239 8.91 -3.24 15.83
CA LEU A 239 9.81 -3.62 16.92
C LEU A 239 11.10 -4.21 16.36
N LEU A 240 12.21 -3.78 16.94
CA LEU A 240 13.50 -4.42 16.86
C LEU A 240 13.91 -4.81 18.28
N HIS A 241 14.72 -5.84 18.39
CA HIS A 241 15.17 -6.29 19.69
C HIS A 241 16.53 -6.97 19.60
N GLU A 242 17.27 -6.89 20.69
CA GLU A 242 18.51 -7.60 20.89
C GLU A 242 18.70 -7.96 22.37
N SER A 243 19.69 -8.81 22.60
CA SER A 243 20.19 -9.16 23.93
C SER A 243 21.71 -9.33 23.85
N SER A 244 22.37 -9.53 25.00
CA SER A 244 23.81 -9.79 25.03
C SER A 244 24.28 -10.96 24.15
N SER A 245 23.40 -11.93 23.88
CA SER A 245 23.70 -13.14 23.08
C SER A 245 23.09 -13.14 21.67
N ALA A 246 22.17 -12.22 21.39
CA ALA A 246 21.47 -12.11 20.12
C ALA A 246 21.47 -10.64 19.66
N PRO A 247 22.49 -10.20 18.91
CA PRO A 247 22.64 -8.80 18.49
C PRO A 247 21.58 -8.39 17.45
N LEU A 248 21.41 -7.07 17.27
CA LEU A 248 20.49 -6.48 16.31
C LEU A 248 20.63 -7.12 14.92
N ASN A 249 19.52 -7.67 14.42
CA ASN A 249 19.47 -8.28 13.10
C ASN A 249 19.14 -7.24 12.02
N THR A 250 20.18 -6.68 11.40
CA THR A 250 20.04 -5.65 10.36
C THR A 250 19.32 -6.13 9.10
N ARG A 251 19.30 -7.44 8.81
CA ARG A 251 18.51 -8.00 7.69
C ARG A 251 17.02 -7.91 7.94
N VAL A 252 16.60 -8.12 9.19
CA VAL A 252 15.19 -7.97 9.59
C VAL A 252 14.78 -6.49 9.56
N LEU A 253 15.67 -5.59 10.00
CA LEU A 253 15.48 -4.15 9.85
C LEU A 253 15.27 -3.76 8.37
N ASP A 254 16.11 -4.25 7.46
CA ASP A 254 15.94 -4.01 6.01
C ASP A 254 14.58 -4.51 5.51
N CYS A 255 14.12 -5.69 5.94
CA CYS A 255 12.79 -6.20 5.60
C CYS A 255 11.67 -5.29 6.11
N TYR A 256 11.75 -4.78 7.35
CA TYR A 256 10.75 -3.86 7.87
C TYR A 256 10.71 -2.55 7.08
N ILE A 257 11.88 -1.98 6.75
CA ILE A 257 11.95 -0.75 5.97
C ILE A 257 11.29 -0.96 4.60
N GLN A 258 11.67 -2.03 3.89
CA GLN A 258 11.16 -2.32 2.55
C GLN A 258 9.66 -2.64 2.52
N GLU A 259 9.15 -3.38 3.51
CA GLU A 259 7.75 -3.74 3.55
C GLU A 259 6.88 -2.54 3.92
N TYR A 260 7.27 -1.83 4.99
CA TYR A 260 6.40 -0.87 5.66
C TYR A 260 6.71 0.60 5.40
N LEU A 261 7.90 0.98 4.92
CA LEU A 261 8.34 2.38 4.91
C LEU A 261 8.66 2.94 3.51
N VAL A 262 9.09 2.08 2.57
CA VAL A 262 9.43 2.46 1.17
C VAL A 262 8.78 1.58 0.13
#